data_AF-A0A4Q1KSG3-F1
#
_entry.id   AF-A0A4Q1KSG3-F1
#
_cell.length_a   1.000
_cell.length_b   1.000
_cell.length_c   1.000
_cell.angle_alpha   90.00
_cell.angle_beta   90.00
_cell.angle_gamma   90.00
#
_symmetry.space_group_name_H-M   'P 1'
#
loop_
_entity.id
_entity.type
_entity.pdbx_description
1 polymer ?
#
loop_
_entity_poly.entity_id
_entity_poly.type
_entity_poly.pdbx_seq_one_letter_code
_entity_poly.pdbx_strand_id
1 'polypeptide(L)'
;MKINYLLFGLLFFSFFGFAQNAGFSKKSMKANFSAETLQAYQESSFSKVNDFYEYAQLLTNPTISNDLKEEIITAIFSLYKENYNASIINFLSSEKEKISLAEFLKLLENEKNIQFKTKKKKEKVQFFNDYWINHYYLEIERNKQITIVEIKQKVFFSENLKSFGENQKEVWSVYLGEMK
;
A
#
# COMPACT_ATOMS: atom_id res chain seq x y z
N MET A 1 71.11 42.47 -26.89
CA MET A 1 70.81 41.25 -26.11
C MET A 1 69.39 41.43 -25.57
N LYS A 2 68.42 40.66 -26.07
CA LYS A 2 66.98 40.93 -25.94
C LYS A 2 66.45 40.45 -24.59
N ILE A 3 65.74 41.33 -23.89
CA ILE A 3 65.04 41.09 -22.63
C ILE A 3 63.72 40.36 -22.96
N ASN A 4 63.57 39.12 -22.48
CA ASN A 4 62.33 38.37 -22.59
C ASN A 4 61.44 38.70 -21.38
N TYR A 5 60.34 39.42 -21.62
CA TYR A 5 59.23 39.54 -20.68
C TYR A 5 58.37 38.28 -20.80
N LEU A 6 58.38 37.45 -19.77
CA LEU A 6 57.54 36.26 -19.66
C LEU A 6 56.19 36.68 -19.07
N LEU A 7 55.21 36.88 -19.96
CA LEU A 7 53.83 37.23 -19.63
C LEU A 7 53.13 35.99 -19.06
N PHE A 8 52.92 35.94 -17.75
CA PHE A 8 52.22 34.84 -17.08
C PHE A 8 50.70 35.06 -17.20
N GLY A 9 50.09 34.49 -18.24
CA GLY A 9 48.64 34.49 -18.44
C GLY A 9 47.96 33.51 -17.48
N LEU A 10 47.30 34.04 -16.47
CA LEU A 10 46.51 33.28 -15.50
C LEU A 10 45.13 32.99 -16.11
N LEU A 11 45.02 31.86 -16.82
CA LEU A 11 43.75 31.37 -17.34
C LEU A 11 42.93 30.74 -16.21
N PHE A 12 41.85 31.44 -15.87
CA PHE A 12 40.69 30.93 -15.15
C PHE A 12 40.15 29.67 -15.83
N PHE A 13 40.25 28.51 -15.16
CA PHE A 13 39.38 27.37 -15.43
C PHE A 13 38.63 27.04 -14.13
N SER A 14 37.46 27.67 -14.00
CA SER A 14 36.44 27.28 -13.04
C SER A 14 35.96 25.87 -13.41
N PHE A 15 36.44 24.86 -12.71
CA PHE A 15 35.85 23.52 -12.71
C PHE A 15 34.48 23.59 -12.02
N PHE A 16 33.45 24.00 -12.77
CA PHE A 16 32.07 23.68 -12.40
C PHE A 16 31.84 22.22 -12.73
N GLY A 17 32.09 21.35 -11.76
CA GLY A 17 31.59 19.98 -11.77
C GLY A 17 30.07 20.04 -11.70
N PHE A 18 29.40 19.87 -12.83
CA PHE A 18 27.97 19.58 -12.86
C PHE A 18 27.78 18.21 -12.19
N ALA A 19 27.28 18.21 -10.96
CA ALA A 19 26.73 17.01 -10.34
C ALA A 19 25.53 16.59 -11.20
N GLN A 20 25.71 15.52 -11.98
CA GLN A 20 24.59 14.86 -12.65
C GLN A 20 23.71 14.29 -11.55
N ASN A 21 22.58 14.94 -11.30
CA ASN A 21 21.52 14.40 -10.48
C ASN A 21 20.99 13.19 -11.23
N ALA A 22 21.44 11.99 -10.85
CA ALA A 22 20.94 10.73 -11.37
C ALA A 22 19.46 10.66 -10.97
N GLY A 23 18.60 11.13 -11.87
CA GLY A 23 17.16 11.05 -11.70
C GLY A 23 16.79 9.63 -11.30
N PHE A 24 16.12 9.50 -10.17
CA PHE A 24 15.72 8.24 -9.56
C PHE A 24 14.85 7.45 -10.54
N SER A 25 15.48 6.61 -11.37
CA SER A 25 14.76 5.68 -12.23
C SER A 25 14.18 4.60 -11.34
N LYS A 26 12.90 4.75 -10.94
CA LYS A 26 12.13 3.75 -10.17
C LYS A 26 12.18 2.40 -10.90
N LYS A 27 13.14 1.54 -10.53
CA LYS A 27 13.26 0.19 -11.09
C LYS A 27 12.04 -0.63 -10.68
N SER A 28 11.50 -1.41 -11.62
CA SER A 28 10.30 -2.23 -11.38
C SER A 28 10.55 -3.28 -10.28
N MET A 29 9.49 -3.71 -9.60
CA MET A 29 9.52 -4.78 -8.58
C MET A 29 10.26 -6.04 -9.09
N LYS A 30 10.02 -6.42 -10.35
CA LYS A 30 10.67 -7.56 -11.01
C LYS A 30 12.16 -7.37 -11.29
N ALA A 31 12.64 -6.13 -11.32
CA ALA A 31 14.05 -5.83 -11.53
C ALA A 31 14.86 -5.85 -10.22
N ASN A 32 14.20 -5.76 -9.06
CA ASN A 32 14.85 -5.66 -7.75
C ASN A 32 14.79 -6.95 -6.92
N PHE A 33 13.91 -7.91 -7.26
CA PHE A 33 13.66 -9.09 -6.44
C PHE A 33 13.54 -10.39 -7.26
N SER A 34 13.96 -11.50 -6.65
CA SER A 34 13.78 -12.84 -7.21
C SER A 34 12.31 -13.26 -7.20
N ALA A 35 11.93 -14.20 -8.06
CA ALA A 35 10.56 -14.70 -8.13
C ALA A 35 10.08 -15.30 -6.80
N GLU A 36 10.96 -15.97 -6.07
CA GLU A 36 10.69 -16.58 -4.76
C GLU A 36 10.40 -15.52 -3.71
N THR A 37 11.16 -14.41 -3.73
CA THR A 37 10.93 -13.29 -2.80
C THR A 37 9.61 -12.61 -3.10
N LEU A 38 9.29 -12.40 -4.38
CA LEU A 38 8.00 -11.86 -4.82
C LEU A 38 6.84 -12.76 -4.40
N GLN A 39 7.01 -14.09 -4.46
CA GLN A 39 6.03 -15.05 -4.01
C GLN A 39 5.82 -15.00 -2.48
N ALA A 40 6.89 -14.88 -1.69
CA ALA A 40 6.77 -14.73 -0.23
C ALA A 40 6.00 -13.46 0.15
N TYR A 41 6.28 -12.33 -0.52
CA TYR A 41 5.50 -11.09 -0.32
C TYR A 41 4.05 -11.22 -0.79
N GLN A 42 3.80 -11.96 -1.88
CA GLN A 42 2.44 -12.27 -2.32
C GLN A 42 1.69 -13.09 -1.28
N GLU A 43 2.30 -14.13 -0.71
CA GLU A 43 1.70 -14.96 0.34
C GLU A 43 1.41 -14.12 1.60
N SER A 44 2.37 -13.29 2.02
CA SER A 44 2.20 -12.36 3.14
C SER A 44 1.13 -11.30 2.86
N SER A 45 0.94 -10.85 1.63
CA SER A 45 -0.08 -9.82 1.36
C SER A 45 -1.50 -10.24 1.65
N PHE A 46 -1.78 -11.55 1.63
CA PHE A 46 -3.11 -12.03 2.00
C PHE A 46 -3.36 -11.89 3.51
N SER A 47 -2.32 -11.91 4.36
CA SER A 47 -2.49 -11.61 5.78
C SER A 47 -2.95 -10.16 5.98
N LYS A 48 -2.45 -9.20 5.20
CA LYS A 48 -2.93 -7.80 5.25
C LYS A 48 -4.40 -7.65 4.88
N VAL A 49 -4.89 -8.48 3.95
CA VAL A 49 -6.32 -8.54 3.63
C VAL A 49 -7.10 -9.02 4.85
N ASN A 50 -6.61 -10.06 5.54
CA ASN A 50 -7.24 -10.55 6.76
C ASN A 50 -7.22 -9.50 7.87
N ASP A 51 -6.09 -8.83 8.10
CA ASP A 51 -5.96 -7.76 9.09
C ASP A 51 -7.02 -6.67 8.86
N PHE A 52 -7.24 -6.26 7.60
CA PHE A 52 -8.28 -5.29 7.25
C PHE A 52 -9.68 -5.76 7.67
N TYR A 53 -10.06 -6.99 7.36
CA TYR A 53 -11.39 -7.51 7.70
C TYR A 53 -11.56 -7.82 9.19
N GLU A 54 -10.49 -8.21 9.89
CA GLU A 54 -10.49 -8.37 11.34
C GLU A 54 -10.71 -7.02 12.03
N TYR A 55 -10.01 -5.97 11.60
CA TYR A 55 -10.22 -4.61 12.10
C TYR A 55 -11.62 -4.08 11.76
N ALA A 56 -12.10 -4.30 10.53
CA ALA A 56 -13.46 -3.93 10.14
C ALA A 56 -14.51 -4.65 11.01
N GLN A 57 -14.31 -5.93 11.31
CA GLN A 57 -15.17 -6.68 12.21
C GLN A 57 -15.18 -6.09 13.62
N LEU A 58 -14.01 -5.74 14.17
CA LEU A 58 -13.92 -5.09 15.48
C LEU A 58 -14.71 -3.78 15.54
N LEU A 59 -14.71 -2.97 14.47
CA LEU A 59 -15.50 -1.73 14.41
C LEU A 59 -17.00 -1.94 14.54
N THR A 60 -17.51 -3.11 14.15
CA THR A 60 -18.94 -3.47 14.31
C THR A 60 -19.29 -4.03 15.69
N ASN A 61 -18.31 -4.17 16.59
CA ASN A 61 -18.57 -4.61 17.96
C ASN A 61 -19.18 -3.45 18.78
N PRO A 62 -20.38 -3.61 19.36
CA PRO A 62 -21.02 -2.53 20.13
C PRO A 62 -20.33 -2.20 21.46
N THR A 63 -19.39 -3.04 21.93
CA THR A 63 -18.77 -2.90 23.26
C THR A 63 -17.41 -2.20 23.25
N ILE A 64 -16.85 -1.85 22.08
CA ILE A 64 -15.54 -1.20 22.02
C ILE A 64 -15.66 0.31 22.31
N SER A 65 -14.66 0.87 23.00
CA SER A 65 -14.61 2.31 23.31
C SER A 65 -14.38 3.16 22.05
N ASN A 66 -14.73 4.44 22.11
CA ASN A 66 -14.49 5.37 21.00
C ASN A 66 -12.99 5.55 20.73
N ASP A 67 -12.17 5.67 21.76
CA ASP A 67 -10.71 5.78 21.60
C ASP A 67 -10.14 4.58 20.84
N LEU A 68 -10.58 3.37 21.17
CA LEU A 68 -10.16 2.16 20.47
C LEU A 68 -10.67 2.13 19.01
N LYS A 69 -11.86 2.66 18.73
CA LYS A 69 -12.35 2.80 17.34
C LYS A 69 -11.43 3.70 16.52
N GLU A 70 -11.01 4.84 17.07
CA GLU A 70 -10.11 5.77 16.38
C GLU A 70 -8.75 5.13 16.08
N GLU A 71 -8.21 4.36 17.03
CA GLU A 71 -6.98 3.58 16.83
C GLU A 71 -7.14 2.53 15.73
N ILE A 72 -8.26 1.79 15.74
CA ILE A 72 -8.55 0.77 14.71
C ILE A 72 -8.71 1.43 13.33
N ILE A 73 -9.41 2.54 13.23
CA ILE A 73 -9.57 3.30 11.97
C ILE A 73 -8.20 3.74 11.44
N THR A 74 -7.34 4.25 12.33
CA THR A 74 -5.97 4.63 11.99
C THR A 74 -5.15 3.43 11.49
N ALA A 75 -5.29 2.29 12.17
CA ALA A 75 -4.65 1.04 11.74
C ALA A 75 -5.13 0.61 10.35
N ILE A 76 -6.44 0.65 10.09
CA ILE A 76 -7.02 0.36 8.77
C ILE A 76 -6.44 1.29 7.70
N PHE A 77 -6.41 2.60 7.92
CA PHE A 77 -5.85 3.53 6.95
C PHE A 77 -4.37 3.21 6.64
N SER A 78 -3.58 2.82 7.65
CA SER A 78 -2.17 2.46 7.46
C SER A 78 -1.94 1.21 6.60
N LEU A 79 -2.95 0.35 6.44
CA LEU A 79 -2.88 -0.81 5.56
C LEU A 79 -2.91 -0.41 4.08
N TYR A 80 -3.47 0.76 3.74
CA TYR A 80 -3.70 1.19 2.36
C TYR A 80 -2.67 2.19 1.87
N LYS A 81 -2.28 2.10 0.59
CA LYS A 81 -1.30 3.03 0.00
C LYS A 81 -1.84 4.45 -0.10
N GLU A 82 -3.13 4.58 -0.42
CA GLU A 82 -3.84 5.85 -0.59
C GLU A 82 -4.58 6.31 0.68
N ASN A 83 -4.35 5.61 1.81
CA ASN A 83 -5.00 5.87 3.09
C ASN A 83 -6.53 6.01 2.93
N TYR A 84 -7.09 7.12 3.41
CA TYR A 84 -8.51 7.44 3.42
C TYR A 84 -9.18 7.52 2.03
N ASN A 85 -8.40 7.78 0.97
CA ASN A 85 -8.91 7.92 -0.40
C ASN A 85 -8.96 6.60 -1.18
N ALA A 86 -8.45 5.50 -0.62
CA ALA A 86 -8.44 4.23 -1.32
C ALA A 86 -9.85 3.84 -1.78
N SER A 87 -9.99 3.42 -3.04
CA SER A 87 -11.28 3.02 -3.60
C SER A 87 -11.64 1.59 -3.19
N ILE A 88 -12.73 1.45 -2.43
CA ILE A 88 -13.23 0.19 -1.86
C ILE A 88 -14.61 -0.10 -2.47
N ILE A 89 -14.97 -1.38 -2.59
CA ILE A 89 -16.34 -1.77 -2.93
C ILE A 89 -17.20 -1.66 -1.66
N ASN A 90 -18.32 -0.94 -1.76
CA ASN A 90 -19.33 -0.92 -0.73
C ASN A 90 -20.07 -2.26 -0.67
N PHE A 91 -19.49 -3.23 0.04
CA PHE A 91 -20.10 -4.55 0.23
C PHE A 91 -21.21 -4.56 1.29
N LEU A 92 -21.53 -3.41 1.89
CA LEU A 92 -22.72 -3.23 2.74
C LEU A 92 -23.96 -2.87 1.91
N SER A 93 -23.77 -2.36 0.69
CA SER A 93 -24.83 -2.04 -0.27
C SER A 93 -25.05 -3.18 -1.27
N SER A 94 -26.31 -3.36 -1.67
CA SER A 94 -26.67 -4.32 -2.72
C SER A 94 -26.12 -3.95 -4.10
N GLU A 95 -25.87 -2.67 -4.34
CA GLU A 95 -25.39 -2.15 -5.64
C GLU A 95 -23.88 -2.31 -5.83
N LYS A 96 -23.13 -2.60 -4.75
CA LYS A 96 -21.66 -2.81 -4.76
C LYS A 96 -20.90 -1.66 -5.45
N GLU A 97 -21.38 -0.44 -5.26
CA GLU A 97 -20.75 0.77 -5.73
C GLU A 97 -19.34 0.96 -5.16
N LYS A 98 -18.52 1.75 -5.85
CA LYS A 98 -17.19 2.11 -5.37
C LYS A 98 -17.27 3.40 -4.56
N ILE A 99 -16.75 3.34 -3.34
CA ILE A 99 -16.67 4.47 -2.41
C ILE A 99 -15.25 4.62 -1.88
N SER A 100 -14.98 5.74 -1.21
CA SER A 100 -13.70 5.92 -0.50
C SER A 100 -13.63 5.03 0.75
N LEU A 101 -12.43 4.66 1.18
CA LEU A 101 -12.23 3.91 2.41
C LEU A 101 -12.79 4.68 3.62
N ALA A 102 -12.61 6.00 3.68
CA ALA A 102 -13.18 6.79 4.77
C ALA A 102 -14.71 6.76 4.78
N GLU A 103 -15.35 6.84 3.62
CA GLU A 103 -16.81 6.73 3.52
C GLU A 103 -17.30 5.33 3.90
N PHE A 104 -16.59 4.29 3.45
CA PHE A 104 -16.89 2.91 3.81
C PHE A 104 -16.85 2.71 5.33
N LEU A 105 -15.80 3.20 6.00
CA LEU A 105 -15.68 3.06 7.46
C LEU A 105 -16.79 3.82 8.22
N LYS A 106 -17.21 4.99 7.74
CA LYS A 106 -18.36 5.71 8.31
C LYS A 106 -19.67 4.93 8.17
N LEU A 107 -19.88 4.26 7.04
CA LEU A 107 -21.04 3.39 6.86
C LEU A 107 -20.97 2.20 7.81
N LEU A 108 -19.78 1.60 7.95
CA LEU A 108 -19.54 0.45 8.81
C LEU A 108 -19.77 0.73 10.30
N GLU A 109 -19.52 1.95 10.78
CA GLU A 109 -19.81 2.34 12.18
C GLU A 109 -21.30 2.24 12.56
N ASN A 110 -22.20 2.32 11.58
CA ASN A 110 -23.63 2.16 11.79
C ASN A 110 -24.08 0.69 11.83
N GLU A 111 -23.16 -0.23 11.50
CA GLU A 111 -23.40 -1.65 11.48
C GLU A 111 -23.05 -2.31 12.81
N LYS A 112 -23.68 -3.46 13.08
CA LYS A 112 -23.46 -4.21 14.32
C LYS A 112 -23.27 -5.69 14.04
N ASN A 113 -22.30 -6.28 14.73
CA ASN A 113 -22.06 -7.73 14.78
C ASN A 113 -21.92 -8.37 13.40
N ILE A 114 -21.24 -7.71 12.46
CA ILE A 114 -20.93 -8.31 11.16
C ILE A 114 -19.72 -9.22 11.32
N GLN A 115 -19.75 -10.41 10.71
CA GLN A 115 -18.58 -11.27 10.61
C GLN A 115 -18.06 -11.30 9.19
N PHE A 116 -16.74 -11.25 9.04
CA PHE A 116 -16.07 -11.35 7.75
C PHE A 116 -15.17 -12.59 7.72
N LYS A 117 -15.25 -13.36 6.63
CA LYS A 117 -14.28 -14.43 6.35
C LYS A 117 -13.78 -14.31 4.93
N THR A 118 -12.47 -14.44 4.77
CA THR A 118 -11.82 -14.36 3.47
C THR A 118 -11.37 -15.75 3.02
N LYS A 119 -11.49 -16.01 1.71
CA LYS A 119 -10.97 -17.22 1.09
C LYS A 119 -10.23 -16.88 -0.18
N LYS A 120 -8.91 -17.08 -0.16
CA LYS A 120 -8.06 -16.86 -1.35
C LYS A 120 -8.52 -17.75 -2.50
N LYS A 121 -8.66 -17.15 -3.68
CA LYS A 121 -8.91 -17.89 -4.91
C LYS A 121 -7.59 -18.47 -5.40
N LYS A 122 -7.58 -19.77 -5.72
CA LYS A 122 -6.39 -20.46 -6.22
C LYS A 122 -6.19 -20.13 -7.70
N GLU A 123 -5.56 -18.99 -7.96
CA GLU A 123 -5.22 -18.54 -9.31
C GLU A 123 -3.74 -18.11 -9.35
N LYS A 124 -3.13 -18.20 -10.53
CA LYS A 124 -1.78 -17.69 -10.74
C LYS A 124 -1.84 -16.16 -10.66
N VAL A 125 -1.09 -15.59 -9.71
CA VAL A 125 -1.06 -14.13 -9.55
C VAL A 125 -0.31 -13.47 -10.70
N GLN A 126 -0.92 -12.41 -11.23
CA GLN A 126 -0.32 -11.56 -12.25
C GLN A 126 0.43 -10.42 -11.58
N PHE A 127 1.75 -10.37 -11.80
CA PHE A 127 2.61 -9.28 -11.35
C PHE A 127 2.70 -8.18 -12.40
N PHE A 128 2.40 -6.96 -12.00
CA PHE A 128 2.64 -5.72 -12.75
C PHE A 128 3.95 -5.07 -12.27
N ASN A 129 4.22 -3.84 -12.69
CA ASN A 129 5.50 -3.18 -12.42
C ASN A 129 5.74 -2.91 -10.93
N ASP A 130 4.71 -2.48 -10.20
CA ASP A 130 4.78 -2.14 -8.77
C ASP A 130 3.56 -2.62 -7.97
N TYR A 131 2.76 -3.52 -8.55
CA TYR A 131 1.62 -4.11 -7.87
C TYR A 131 1.29 -5.51 -8.41
N TRP A 132 0.44 -6.22 -7.70
CA TRP A 132 -0.25 -7.41 -8.18
C TRP A 132 -1.71 -7.38 -7.74
N ILE A 133 -2.49 -8.36 -8.20
CA ILE A 133 -3.90 -8.49 -7.82
C ILE A 133 -4.05 -9.74 -6.93
N ASN A 134 -4.59 -9.53 -5.73
CA ASN A 134 -5.10 -10.61 -4.90
C ASN A 134 -6.57 -10.84 -5.25
N HIS A 135 -6.90 -12.09 -5.54
CA HIS A 135 -8.26 -12.52 -5.86
C HIS A 135 -8.80 -13.39 -4.74
N TYR A 136 -9.94 -13.04 -4.16
CA TYR A 136 -10.53 -13.77 -3.05
C TYR A 136 -12.05 -13.63 -2.98
N TYR A 137 -12.66 -14.54 -2.22
CA TYR A 137 -14.05 -14.44 -1.82
C TYR A 137 -14.13 -13.86 -0.41
N LEU A 138 -15.01 -12.89 -0.24
CA LEU A 138 -15.43 -12.35 1.05
C LEU A 138 -16.80 -12.93 1.38
N GLU A 139 -16.87 -13.72 2.45
CA GLU A 139 -18.10 -14.13 3.11
C GLU A 139 -18.45 -13.08 4.17
N ILE A 140 -19.67 -12.56 4.11
CA ILE A 140 -20.20 -11.56 5.01
C ILE A 140 -21.40 -12.17 5.70
N GLU A 141 -21.33 -12.34 7.01
CA GLU A 141 -22.47 -12.77 7.82
C GLU A 141 -23.05 -11.56 8.56
N ARG A 142 -24.30 -11.21 8.24
CA ARG A 142 -25.04 -10.11 8.85
C ARG A 142 -26.45 -10.59 9.15
N ASN A 143 -26.91 -10.47 10.40
CA ASN A 143 -28.26 -10.87 10.81
C ASN A 143 -28.62 -12.32 10.39
N LYS A 144 -27.67 -13.26 10.50
CA LYS A 144 -27.80 -14.67 10.05
C LYS A 144 -27.95 -14.88 8.54
N GLN A 145 -27.81 -13.83 7.75
CA GLN A 145 -27.74 -13.91 6.29
C GLN A 145 -26.28 -13.92 5.86
N ILE A 146 -25.94 -14.84 4.96
CA ILE A 146 -24.60 -14.96 4.40
C ILE A 146 -24.62 -14.44 2.96
N THR A 147 -23.77 -13.46 2.69
CA THR A 147 -23.51 -12.95 1.34
C THR A 147 -22.07 -13.24 0.95
N ILE A 148 -21.85 -13.71 -0.27
CA ILE A 148 -20.50 -13.94 -0.81
C ILE A 148 -20.24 -12.93 -1.92
N VAL A 149 -19.11 -12.23 -1.82
CA VAL A 149 -18.64 -11.26 -2.81
C VAL A 149 -17.27 -11.69 -3.32
N GLU A 150 -17.10 -11.73 -4.64
CA GLU A 150 -15.78 -11.91 -5.26
C GLU A 150 -15.09 -10.56 -5.34
N ILE A 151 -13.83 -10.48 -4.87
CA ILE A 151 -13.06 -9.24 -4.80
C ILE A 151 -11.69 -9.45 -5.47
N LYS A 152 -11.36 -8.51 -6.35
CA LYS A 152 -10.03 -8.33 -6.93
C LYS A 152 -9.40 -7.09 -6.33
N GLN A 153 -8.49 -7.29 -5.38
CA GLN A 153 -7.81 -6.20 -4.71
C GLN A 153 -6.41 -5.99 -5.25
N LYS A 154 -6.11 -4.75 -5.64
CA LYS A 154 -4.74 -4.33 -5.94
C LYS A 154 -3.91 -4.34 -4.66
N VAL A 155 -2.69 -4.84 -4.77
CA VAL A 155 -1.69 -4.82 -3.70
C VAL A 155 -0.42 -4.20 -4.24
N PHE A 156 0.01 -3.11 -3.62
CA PHE A 156 1.21 -2.38 -4.00
C PHE A 156 2.45 -2.95 -3.32
N PHE A 157 3.53 -3.02 -4.08
CA PHE A 157 4.88 -3.11 -3.56
C PHE A 157 5.55 -1.77 -3.71
N SER A 158 5.80 -1.08 -2.62
CA SER A 158 6.53 0.18 -2.69
C SER A 158 7.70 0.19 -1.74
N GLU A 159 8.80 0.70 -2.25
CA GLU A 159 9.91 1.19 -1.46
C GLU A 159 9.48 2.40 -0.64
N ASN A 160 9.85 2.41 0.64
CA ASN A 160 9.70 3.57 1.50
C ASN A 160 10.99 3.75 2.30
N LEU A 161 11.39 5.01 2.50
CA LEU A 161 12.48 5.34 3.40
C LEU A 161 11.97 5.24 4.85
N LYS A 162 12.62 4.39 5.65
CA LYS A 162 12.40 4.32 7.09
C LYS A 162 13.60 4.88 7.83
N SER A 163 13.33 5.75 8.80
CA SER A 163 14.35 6.29 9.71
C SER A 163 14.59 5.33 10.86
N PHE A 164 15.87 5.09 11.15
CA PHE A 164 16.37 4.30 12.27
C PHE A 164 17.37 5.19 13.04
N GLY A 165 16.84 5.97 13.98
CA GLY A 165 17.58 7.08 14.58
C GLY A 165 17.88 8.15 13.55
N GLU A 166 19.16 8.49 13.39
CA GLU A 166 19.65 9.47 12.39
C GLU A 166 19.84 8.86 10.99
N ASN A 167 19.82 7.53 10.87
CA ASN A 167 20.04 6.84 9.60
C ASN A 167 18.72 6.59 8.87
N GLN A 168 18.73 6.66 7.54
CA GLN A 168 17.60 6.25 6.70
C GLN A 168 17.96 5.01 5.90
N LYS A 169 17.01 4.07 5.80
CA LYS A 169 17.15 2.87 4.98
C LYS A 169 15.91 2.66 4.12
N GLU A 170 16.13 2.26 2.88
CA GLU A 170 15.08 1.83 1.97
C GLU A 170 14.51 0.47 2.44
N VAL A 171 13.20 0.46 2.69
CA VAL A 171 12.46 -0.73 3.13
C VAL A 171 11.26 -0.91 2.21
N TRP A 172 11.20 -2.09 1.61
CA TRP A 172 10.06 -2.48 0.78
C TRP A 172 8.89 -2.91 1.66
N SER A 173 7.72 -2.39 1.35
CA SER A 173 6.50 -2.63 2.11
C SER A 173 5.33 -2.93 1.18
N VAL A 174 4.41 -3.73 1.70
CA VAL A 174 3.19 -4.13 1.03
C VAL A 174 2.03 -3.28 1.54
N TYR A 175 1.23 -2.76 0.61
CA TYR A 175 0.03 -1.97 0.92
C TYR A 175 -1.16 -2.47 0.13
N LEU A 176 -2.34 -2.41 0.73
CA LEU A 176 -3.60 -2.60 0.04
C LEU A 176 -3.89 -1.40 -0.86
N GLY A 177 -4.60 -1.66 -1.96
CA GLY A 177 -5.02 -0.68 -2.94
C GLY A 177 -6.48 -0.89 -3.33
N GLU A 178 -6.85 -0.37 -4.51
CA GLU A 178 -8.22 -0.39 -5.02
C GLU A 178 -8.83 -1.80 -5.06
N MET A 179 -10.14 -1.88 -4.77
CA MET A 179 -10.95 -3.07 -4.96
C MET A 179 -11.77 -3.00 -6.26
N LYS A 180 -11.97 -4.17 -6.88
CA LYS A 180 -12.78 -4.39 -8.09
C LYS A 180 -13.55 -5.69 -8.00
#